data_AF-A0A9D1MCP9-F1
#
_entry.id   AF-A0A9D1MCP9-F1
#
_cell.length_a   1.000
_cell.length_b   1.000
_cell.length_c   1.000
_cell.angle_alpha   90.00
_cell.angle_beta   90.00
_cell.angle_gamma   90.00
#
_symmetry.space_group_name_H-M   'P 1'
#
loop_
_entity.id
_entity.type
_entity.pdbx_description
1 polymer ?
#
loop_
_entity_poly.entity_id
_entity_poly.type
_entity_poly.pdbx_seq_one_letter_code
_entity_poly.pdbx_strand_id
1 'polypeptide(L)'
;MKEFEVTITETLQKSVIIEAESRDDALRIVEDMWSDGDIILDADHFAGVEYRADDGKEIEKSNTLEVLLVKPGQYAEMTTIDAGLSSMQGIVGGNIQVASYFDEPVVLVCNEEGKINGTDLNRAIKDDSGKIIDIVAGTFFVCGSGEDNLISLPPEHREKFEKLFKSPEAFLKMGKGVMAIPIEPKKDMGSKATKTKEQEL
;
A
#
# COMPACT_ATOMS: atom_id res chain seq x y z
N MET A 1 0.22 11.58 5.53
CA MET A 1 0.92 12.74 4.90
C MET A 1 -0.14 13.78 4.60
N LYS A 2 0.21 15.07 4.48
CA LYS A 2 -0.76 16.12 4.10
C LYS A 2 -0.39 16.69 2.73
N GLU A 3 -1.39 16.96 1.91
CA GLU A 3 -1.26 17.79 0.71
C GLU A 3 -1.55 19.23 1.08
N PHE A 4 -0.81 20.18 0.50
CA PHE A 4 -1.04 21.60 0.71
C PHE A 4 -1.29 22.26 -0.65
N GLU A 5 -2.33 23.05 -0.75
CA GLU A 5 -2.47 24.00 -1.84
C GLU A 5 -1.66 25.25 -1.50
N VAL A 6 -0.62 25.55 -2.28
CA VAL A 6 0.23 26.71 -2.08
C VAL A 6 -0.03 27.73 -3.19
N THR A 7 -0.58 28.89 -2.81
CA THR A 7 -0.75 30.04 -3.69
C THR A 7 0.45 30.97 -3.56
N ILE A 8 1.00 31.35 -4.71
CA ILE A 8 2.04 32.37 -4.83
C ILE A 8 1.39 33.60 -5.47
N THR A 9 1.48 34.74 -4.82
CA THR A 9 0.93 36.01 -5.32
C THR A 9 2.05 37.01 -5.50
N GLU A 10 2.28 37.43 -6.74
CA GLU A 10 3.21 38.52 -7.06
C GLU A 10 2.44 39.86 -7.12
N THR A 11 3.03 40.90 -6.54
CA THR A 11 2.50 42.27 -6.60
C THR A 11 3.42 43.12 -7.45
N LEU A 12 2.86 43.81 -8.45
CA LEU A 12 3.56 44.80 -9.26
C LEU A 12 3.11 46.20 -8.87
N GLN A 13 4.02 47.18 -8.85
CA GLN A 13 3.75 48.57 -8.54
C GLN A 13 4.48 49.52 -9.49
N LYS A 14 3.75 50.49 -10.05
CA LYS A 14 4.29 51.57 -10.87
C LYS A 14 3.74 52.90 -10.38
N SER A 15 4.61 53.89 -10.22
CA SER A 15 4.19 55.27 -9.92
C SER A 15 4.18 56.08 -11.20
N VAL A 16 3.07 56.76 -11.46
CA VAL A 16 2.89 57.66 -12.61
C VAL A 16 2.47 59.03 -12.11
N ILE A 17 2.82 60.06 -12.87
CA ILE A 17 2.43 61.45 -12.59
C ILE A 17 1.41 61.84 -13.66
N ILE A 18 0.21 62.24 -13.24
CA ILE A 18 -0.90 62.62 -14.10
C ILE A 18 -1.37 64.02 -13.70
N GLU A 19 -1.62 64.87 -14.71
CA GLU A 19 -2.30 66.14 -14.53
C GLU A 19 -3.81 65.90 -14.57
N ALA A 20 -4.52 66.32 -13.53
CA ALA A 20 -5.96 66.11 -13.36
C ALA A 20 -6.57 67.23 -12.53
N GLU A 21 -7.88 67.42 -12.64
CA GLU A 21 -8.60 68.48 -11.91
C GLU A 21 -8.84 68.12 -10.43
N SER A 22 -8.75 66.83 -10.09
CA SER A 22 -8.90 66.32 -8.73
C SER A 22 -8.22 64.97 -8.54
N ARG A 23 -8.14 64.49 -7.29
CA ARG A 23 -7.60 63.16 -6.97
C ARG A 23 -8.42 62.03 -7.58
N ASP A 24 -9.75 62.12 -7.53
CA ASP A 24 -10.62 61.07 -8.06
C ASP A 24 -10.56 61.04 -9.59
N ASP A 25 -10.46 62.21 -10.21
CA ASP A 25 -10.22 62.36 -11.65
C ASP A 25 -8.88 61.70 -12.07
N ALA A 26 -7.80 61.96 -11.31
CA ALA A 26 -6.51 61.31 -11.55
C ALA A 26 -6.58 59.77 -11.47
N LEU A 27 -7.35 59.22 -10.52
CA LEU A 27 -7.50 57.77 -10.38
C LEU A 27 -8.28 57.16 -11.54
N ARG A 28 -9.35 57.82 -12.01
CA ARG A 28 -10.13 57.36 -13.17
C ARG A 28 -9.30 57.37 -14.45
N ILE A 29 -8.53 58.44 -14.68
CA ILE A 29 -7.62 58.52 -15.83
C ILE A 29 -6.62 57.35 -15.81
N VAL A 30 -6.02 57.05 -14.65
CA VAL A 30 -5.07 55.93 -14.52
C VAL A 30 -5.75 54.57 -14.74
N GLU A 31 -6.96 54.38 -14.23
CA GLU A 31 -7.74 53.15 -14.43
C GLU A 31 -8.08 52.93 -15.92
N ASP A 32 -8.52 53.98 -16.61
CA ASP A 32 -8.79 53.96 -18.05
C ASP A 32 -7.51 53.64 -18.85
N MET A 33 -6.41 54.34 -18.57
CA MET A 33 -5.10 54.08 -19.23
C MET A 33 -4.57 52.66 -18.98
N TRP A 34 -4.82 52.08 -17.80
CA TRP A 34 -4.45 50.70 -17.52
C TRP A 34 -5.34 49.71 -18.28
N SER A 35 -6.66 49.95 -18.31
CA SER A 35 -7.63 49.14 -19.04
C SER A 35 -7.38 49.16 -20.56
N ASP A 36 -6.96 50.31 -21.10
CA ASP A 36 -6.65 50.49 -22.51
C ASP A 36 -5.24 50.00 -22.90
N GLY A 37 -4.41 49.64 -21.91
CA GLY A 37 -3.07 49.11 -22.11
C GLY A 37 -1.98 50.17 -22.33
N ASP A 38 -2.28 51.46 -22.12
CA ASP A 38 -1.29 52.55 -22.17
C ASP A 38 -0.31 52.49 -20.98
N ILE A 39 -0.78 51.95 -19.83
CA ILE A 39 0.06 51.67 -18.66
C ILE A 39 0.18 50.16 -18.47
N ILE A 40 1.35 49.62 -18.80
CA ILE A 40 1.69 48.21 -18.57
C ILE A 40 2.65 48.10 -17.40
N LEU A 41 2.36 47.15 -16.50
CA LEU A 41 3.26 46.70 -15.44
C LEU A 41 3.86 45.37 -15.88
N ASP A 42 5.17 45.28 -15.83
CA ASP A 42 5.96 44.12 -16.21
C ASP A 42 6.90 43.71 -15.05
N ALA A 43 7.83 42.81 -15.33
CA ALA A 43 8.78 42.30 -14.35
C ALA A 43 9.64 43.38 -13.67
N ASP A 44 9.89 44.52 -14.33
CA ASP A 44 10.69 45.61 -13.75
C ASP A 44 9.90 46.40 -12.70
N HIS A 45 8.58 46.20 -12.63
CA HIS A 45 7.69 46.83 -11.66
C HIS A 45 7.42 45.94 -10.43
N PHE A 46 8.23 44.89 -10.20
CA PHE A 46 8.05 43.98 -9.07
C PHE A 46 8.14 44.70 -7.71
N ALA A 47 7.12 44.50 -6.87
CA ALA A 47 7.03 45.11 -5.55
C ALA A 47 7.12 44.08 -4.40
N GLY A 48 6.73 42.82 -4.64
CA GLY A 48 6.83 41.78 -3.62
C GLY A 48 6.11 40.48 -3.98
N VAL A 49 6.36 39.45 -3.16
CA VAL A 49 5.74 38.13 -3.28
C VAL A 49 5.16 37.71 -1.94
N GLU A 50 3.94 37.18 -1.96
CA GLU A 50 3.29 36.55 -0.82
C GLU A 50 3.08 35.05 -1.08
N TYR A 51 3.25 34.25 -0.04
CA TYR A 51 3.00 32.81 -0.06
C TYR A 51 1.86 32.52 0.91
N ARG A 52 0.82 31.83 0.43
CA ARG A 52 -0.30 31.36 1.27
C ARG A 52 -0.47 29.88 1.04
N ALA A 53 -0.59 29.12 2.12
CA ALA A 53 -0.94 27.71 2.09
C ALA A 53 -2.26 27.50 2.82
N ASP A 54 -3.04 26.50 2.41
CA ASP A 54 -4.17 26.02 3.18
C ASP A 54 -3.73 25.24 4.43
N ASP A 55 -4.69 24.80 5.26
CA ASP A 55 -4.42 24.04 6.48
C ASP A 55 -3.94 22.58 6.23
N GLY A 56 -3.81 22.23 4.94
CA GLY A 56 -3.41 20.94 4.44
C GLY A 56 -4.51 19.89 4.57
N LYS A 57 -4.77 19.18 3.47
CA LYS A 57 -5.68 18.03 3.44
C LYS A 57 -4.95 16.77 3.88
N GLU A 58 -5.49 16.06 4.87
CA GLU A 58 -5.00 14.73 5.21
C GLU A 58 -5.19 13.79 4.02
N ILE A 59 -4.08 13.25 3.53
CA ILE A 59 -4.09 12.12 2.62
C ILE A 59 -3.73 10.90 3.46
N GLU A 60 -4.70 9.99 3.59
CA GLU A 60 -4.37 8.60 3.79
C GLU A 60 -3.67 8.14 2.51
N LYS A 61 -2.33 8.05 2.54
CA LYS A 61 -1.69 7.11 1.62
C LYS A 61 -2.25 5.76 2.03
N SER A 62 -3.23 5.24 1.29
CA SER A 62 -3.64 3.85 1.39
C SER A 62 -2.39 3.02 1.09
N ASN A 63 -1.62 2.70 2.13
CA ASN A 63 -0.37 1.97 2.01
C ASN A 63 -0.79 0.51 1.89
N THR A 64 -1.28 0.14 0.72
CA THR A 64 -1.81 -1.19 0.43
C THR A 64 -0.79 -1.99 -0.38
N LEU A 65 -0.76 -3.30 -0.17
CA LEU A 65 0.08 -4.24 -0.91
C LEU A 65 -0.81 -5.16 -1.74
N GLU A 66 -0.50 -5.31 -3.02
CA GLU A 66 -1.01 -6.43 -3.82
C GLU A 66 -0.14 -7.65 -3.54
N VAL A 67 -0.72 -8.69 -2.97
CA VAL A 67 -0.01 -9.88 -2.48
C VAL A 67 -0.66 -11.16 -3.00
N LEU A 68 0.10 -12.24 -3.06
CA LEU A 68 -0.46 -13.58 -3.24
C LEU A 68 -0.77 -14.15 -1.85
N LEU A 69 -2.05 -14.20 -1.48
CA LEU A 69 -2.52 -14.75 -0.22
C LEU A 69 -2.71 -16.27 -0.34
N VAL A 70 -2.18 -17.01 0.62
CA VAL A 70 -2.22 -18.47 0.62
C VAL A 70 -2.75 -18.95 1.97
N LYS A 71 -4.00 -19.46 1.97
CA LYS A 71 -4.66 -20.02 3.15
C LYS A 71 -4.58 -21.55 3.15
N PRO A 72 -4.49 -22.20 4.33
CA PRO A 72 -4.48 -23.65 4.42
C PRO A 72 -5.72 -24.27 3.77
N GLY A 73 -5.51 -25.26 2.90
CA GLY A 73 -6.61 -25.99 2.25
C GLY A 73 -7.37 -25.20 1.17
N GLN A 74 -6.92 -24.01 0.78
CA GLN A 74 -7.52 -23.21 -0.30
C GLN A 74 -6.52 -22.99 -1.46
N TYR A 75 -7.05 -22.54 -2.60
CA TYR A 75 -6.22 -22.04 -3.69
C TYR A 75 -5.55 -20.72 -3.29
N ALA A 76 -4.34 -20.48 -3.79
CA ALA A 76 -3.70 -19.17 -3.67
C ALA A 76 -4.47 -18.12 -4.49
N GLU A 77 -4.59 -16.91 -3.96
CA GLU A 77 -5.34 -15.81 -4.58
C GLU A 77 -4.56 -14.49 -4.52
N MET A 78 -4.55 -13.73 -5.61
CA MET A 78 -4.07 -12.34 -5.58
C MET A 78 -5.10 -11.47 -4.88
N THR A 79 -4.66 -10.67 -3.91
CA THR A 79 -5.53 -9.76 -3.15
C THR A 79 -4.80 -8.49 -2.75
N THR A 80 -5.55 -7.48 -2.33
CA THR A 80 -5.02 -6.23 -1.79
C THR A 80 -5.17 -6.24 -0.28
N ILE A 81 -4.07 -6.02 0.45
CA ILE A 81 -4.05 -5.95 1.91
C ILE A 81 -3.54 -4.59 2.37
N ASP A 82 -3.87 -4.19 3.59
CA ASP A 82 -3.26 -3.05 4.25
C ASP A 82 -1.82 -3.39 4.71
N ALA A 83 -0.86 -2.50 4.42
CA ALA A 83 0.56 -2.67 4.75
C ALA A 83 0.90 -2.34 6.21
N GLY A 84 -0.08 -1.95 7.02
CA GLY A 84 0.11 -1.75 8.45
C GLY A 84 0.52 -3.05 9.13
N LEU A 85 1.50 -2.97 10.03
CA LEU A 85 2.03 -4.14 10.75
C LEU A 85 0.91 -4.92 11.46
N SER A 86 -0.01 -4.22 12.13
CA SER A 86 -1.16 -4.84 12.79
C SER A 86 -2.08 -5.58 11.83
N SER A 87 -2.29 -5.04 10.63
CA SER A 87 -3.10 -5.67 9.57
C SER A 87 -2.43 -6.96 9.08
N MET A 88 -1.13 -6.91 8.79
CA MET A 88 -0.35 -8.08 8.37
C MET A 88 -0.30 -9.16 9.45
N GLN A 89 -0.10 -8.79 10.71
CA GLN A 89 -0.15 -9.70 11.86
C GLN A 89 -1.53 -10.34 12.02
N GLY A 90 -2.61 -9.58 11.79
CA GLY A 90 -3.98 -10.10 11.78
C GLY A 90 -4.22 -11.14 10.68
N ILE A 91 -3.65 -10.94 9.50
CA ILE A 91 -3.77 -11.88 8.36
C ILE A 91 -3.07 -13.22 8.64
N VAL A 92 -1.84 -13.18 9.14
CA VAL A 92 -1.07 -14.42 9.43
C VAL A 92 -1.44 -15.04 10.77
N GLY A 93 -2.16 -14.30 11.63
CA GLY A 93 -2.65 -14.77 12.93
C GLY A 93 -1.58 -14.78 14.03
N GLY A 94 -0.63 -13.84 14.01
CA GLY A 94 0.45 -13.76 15.00
C GLY A 94 1.54 -12.75 14.64
N ASN A 95 2.67 -12.81 15.34
CA ASN A 95 3.87 -12.05 14.96
C ASN A 95 4.37 -12.49 13.58
N ILE A 96 4.75 -11.52 12.76
CA ILE A 96 5.21 -11.83 11.40
C ILE A 96 6.67 -12.28 11.41
N GLN A 97 6.96 -13.28 10.60
CA GLN A 97 8.31 -13.60 10.14
C GLN A 97 8.37 -13.29 8.64
N VAL A 98 9.42 -12.57 8.22
CA VAL A 98 9.75 -12.37 6.80
C VAL A 98 10.83 -13.37 6.43
N ALA A 99 10.53 -14.24 5.47
CA ALA A 99 11.42 -15.31 5.05
C ALA A 99 11.79 -15.18 3.56
N SER A 100 13.09 -15.11 3.31
CA SER A 100 13.67 -15.04 1.96
C SER A 100 14.08 -16.44 1.50
N TYR A 101 13.23 -17.06 0.69
CA TYR A 101 13.46 -18.40 0.14
C TYR A 101 13.75 -18.41 -1.37
N PHE A 102 13.64 -17.27 -2.04
CA PHE A 102 13.67 -17.15 -3.48
C PHE A 102 14.82 -16.25 -3.91
N ASP A 103 15.37 -16.50 -5.09
CA ASP A 103 16.40 -15.63 -5.69
C ASP A 103 15.81 -14.31 -6.22
N GLU A 104 14.51 -14.30 -6.55
CA GLU A 104 13.79 -13.07 -6.87
C GLU A 104 13.69 -12.13 -5.65
N PRO A 105 13.53 -10.80 -5.85
CA PRO A 105 13.26 -9.83 -4.78
C PRO A 105 11.82 -9.98 -4.24
N VAL A 106 11.52 -11.18 -3.74
CA VAL A 106 10.21 -11.64 -3.27
C VAL A 106 10.41 -12.37 -1.95
N VAL A 107 9.53 -12.09 -1.01
CA VAL A 107 9.57 -12.67 0.34
C VAL A 107 8.23 -13.28 0.71
N LEU A 108 8.30 -14.26 1.60
CA LEU A 108 7.14 -14.88 2.23
C LEU A 108 6.97 -14.30 3.63
N VAL A 109 5.75 -13.87 3.94
CA VAL A 109 5.39 -13.37 5.27
C VAL A 109 4.41 -14.34 5.92
N CYS A 110 4.79 -14.91 7.06
CA CYS A 110 4.00 -15.90 7.80
C CYS A 110 4.02 -15.63 9.30
N ASN A 111 3.30 -16.45 10.06
CA ASN A 111 3.34 -16.43 11.52
C ASN A 111 4.63 -17.09 12.04
N GLU A 112 5.46 -16.32 12.75
CA GLU A 112 6.74 -16.76 13.32
C GLU A 112 6.60 -18.01 14.20
N GLU A 113 5.54 -18.08 15.00
CA GLU A 113 5.30 -19.17 15.94
C GLU A 113 4.31 -20.22 15.40
N GLY A 114 3.85 -20.09 14.16
CA GLY A 114 2.75 -20.91 13.62
C GLY A 114 2.99 -22.41 13.79
N LYS A 115 4.20 -22.89 13.42
CA LYS A 115 4.58 -24.30 13.58
C LYS A 115 4.60 -24.74 15.05
N ILE A 116 5.12 -23.90 15.93
CA ILE A 116 5.27 -24.19 17.37
C ILE A 116 3.90 -24.26 18.03
N ASN A 117 2.98 -23.39 17.61
CA ASN A 117 1.61 -23.32 18.10
C ASN A 117 0.67 -24.33 17.41
N GLY A 118 1.20 -25.19 16.52
CA GLY A 118 0.44 -26.26 15.89
C GLY A 118 -0.59 -25.79 14.87
N THR A 119 -0.35 -24.67 14.19
CA THR A 119 -1.22 -24.24 13.08
C THR A 119 -1.15 -25.23 11.92
N ASP A 120 -2.23 -25.32 11.15
CA ASP A 120 -2.32 -26.22 10.00
C ASP A 120 -1.19 -25.96 9.00
N LEU A 121 -0.48 -27.02 8.58
CA LEU A 121 0.51 -26.93 7.50
C LEU A 121 -0.17 -26.53 6.18
N ASN A 122 0.48 -25.67 5.40
CA ASN A 122 -0.14 -25.01 4.24
C ASN A 122 0.57 -25.30 2.92
N ARG A 123 1.86 -24.94 2.79
CA ARG A 123 2.67 -25.17 1.58
C ARG A 123 4.09 -25.59 1.92
N ALA A 124 4.63 -26.54 1.18
CA ALA A 124 6.05 -26.84 1.14
C ALA A 124 6.79 -25.75 0.35
N ILE A 125 7.96 -25.37 0.87
CA ILE A 125 9.01 -24.70 0.13
C ILE A 125 10.00 -25.77 -0.32
N LYS A 126 10.30 -25.78 -1.62
CA LYS A 126 11.15 -26.79 -2.25
C LYS A 126 12.36 -26.10 -2.86
N ASP A 127 13.52 -26.74 -2.79
CA ASP A 127 14.72 -26.32 -3.53
C ASP A 127 14.62 -26.71 -5.02
N ASP A 128 15.64 -26.37 -5.80
CA ASP A 128 15.71 -26.66 -7.24
C ASP A 128 15.69 -28.16 -7.56
N SER A 129 16.04 -29.02 -6.60
CA SER A 129 15.96 -30.47 -6.75
C SER A 129 14.57 -31.04 -6.43
N GLY A 130 13.64 -30.18 -6.01
CA GLY A 130 12.29 -30.54 -5.59
C GLY A 130 12.22 -31.06 -4.15
N LYS A 131 13.32 -30.99 -3.40
CA LYS A 131 13.36 -31.43 -2.00
C LYS A 131 12.74 -30.35 -1.11
N ILE A 132 11.88 -30.78 -0.19
CA ILE A 132 11.27 -29.89 0.79
C ILE A 132 12.37 -29.37 1.74
N ILE A 133 12.54 -28.05 1.78
CA ILE A 133 13.46 -27.36 2.70
C ILE A 133 12.70 -26.73 3.87
N ASP A 134 11.44 -26.36 3.67
CA ASP A 134 10.56 -25.90 4.75
C ASP A 134 9.09 -26.21 4.45
N ILE A 135 8.23 -26.16 5.47
CA ILE A 135 6.77 -26.24 5.33
C ILE A 135 6.15 -25.08 6.09
N VAL A 136 5.48 -24.17 5.40
CA VAL A 136 4.81 -23.03 6.03
C VAL A 136 3.55 -23.49 6.74
N ALA A 137 3.32 -22.99 7.96
CA ALA A 137 2.15 -23.28 8.77
C ALA A 137 1.26 -22.03 8.91
N GLY A 138 -0.06 -22.22 8.83
CA GLY A 138 -1.05 -21.14 8.85
C GLY A 138 -1.16 -20.37 7.53
N THR A 139 -1.96 -19.30 7.56
CA THR A 139 -2.08 -18.35 6.44
C THR A 139 -0.78 -17.57 6.28
N PHE A 140 -0.34 -17.41 5.04
CA PHE A 140 0.81 -16.58 4.69
C PHE A 140 0.52 -15.80 3.42
N PHE A 141 1.35 -14.81 3.12
CA PHE A 141 1.30 -14.12 1.84
C PHE A 141 2.69 -13.91 1.25
N VAL A 142 2.73 -13.76 -0.08
CA VAL A 142 3.95 -13.49 -0.85
C VAL A 142 3.88 -12.07 -1.39
N CYS A 143 4.93 -11.29 -1.19
CA CYS A 143 5.03 -9.89 -1.59
C CYS A 143 6.46 -9.56 -2.07
N GLY A 144 6.64 -8.40 -2.70
CA GLY A 144 7.97 -7.96 -3.12
C GLY A 144 8.80 -7.43 -1.94
N SER A 145 10.11 -7.54 -2.06
CA SER A 145 11.08 -6.96 -1.14
C SER A 145 11.70 -5.71 -1.76
N GLY A 146 11.46 -4.54 -1.15
CA GLY A 146 12.24 -3.33 -1.39
C GLY A 146 13.53 -3.31 -0.57
N GLU A 147 14.23 -2.17 -0.56
CA GLU A 147 15.47 -1.99 0.22
C GLU A 147 15.20 -2.06 1.73
N ASP A 148 14.19 -1.32 2.21
CA ASP A 148 13.86 -1.23 3.65
C ASP A 148 12.38 -1.55 3.96
N ASN A 149 11.60 -1.95 2.95
CA ASN A 149 10.16 -2.12 3.10
C ASN A 149 9.59 -3.25 2.24
N LEU A 150 8.43 -3.76 2.64
CA LEU A 150 7.61 -4.64 1.80
C LEU A 150 6.92 -3.80 0.72
N ILE A 151 6.86 -4.36 -0.49
CA ILE A 151 6.18 -3.78 -1.65
C ILE A 151 5.21 -4.79 -2.25
N SER A 152 4.28 -4.32 -3.08
CA SER A 152 3.39 -5.20 -3.85
C SER A 152 4.19 -6.24 -4.63
N LEU A 153 3.65 -7.45 -4.78
CA LEU A 153 4.22 -8.50 -5.59
C LEU A 153 4.37 -8.00 -7.05
N PRO A 154 5.61 -7.88 -7.58
CA PRO A 154 5.84 -7.35 -8.91
C PRO A 154 5.07 -8.16 -9.97
N PRO A 155 4.39 -7.52 -10.94
CA PRO A 155 3.60 -8.19 -11.97
C PRO A 155 4.33 -9.33 -12.69
N GLU A 156 5.62 -9.16 -12.98
CA GLU A 156 6.49 -10.12 -13.64
C GLU A 156 6.68 -11.44 -12.84
N HIS A 157 6.43 -11.42 -11.53
CA HIS A 157 6.59 -12.58 -10.66
C HIS A 157 5.26 -13.26 -10.31
N ARG A 158 4.11 -12.60 -10.53
CA ARG A 158 2.79 -13.11 -10.11
C ARG A 158 2.48 -14.50 -10.66
N GLU A 159 2.62 -14.68 -11.97
CA GLU A 159 2.31 -15.95 -12.62
C GLU A 159 3.20 -17.10 -12.10
N LYS A 160 4.48 -16.82 -11.81
CA LYS A 160 5.41 -17.81 -11.24
C LYS A 160 4.91 -18.27 -9.86
N PHE A 161 4.63 -17.33 -8.97
CA PHE A 161 4.24 -17.64 -7.59
C PHE A 161 2.83 -18.20 -7.48
N GLU A 162 1.91 -17.74 -8.33
CA GLU A 162 0.57 -18.35 -8.45
C GLU A 162 0.67 -19.82 -8.86
N LYS A 163 1.51 -20.16 -9.84
CA LYS A 163 1.74 -21.55 -10.25
C LYS A 163 2.40 -22.35 -9.13
N LEU A 164 3.40 -21.77 -8.46
CA LEU A 164 4.15 -22.42 -7.38
C LEU A 164 3.24 -22.78 -6.20
N PHE A 165 2.34 -21.87 -5.81
CA PHE A 165 1.47 -22.04 -4.65
C PHE A 165 0.02 -22.36 -4.98
N LYS A 166 -0.29 -22.69 -6.24
CA LYS A 166 -1.66 -22.85 -6.75
C LYS A 166 -2.53 -23.71 -5.84
N SER A 167 -2.25 -25.01 -5.77
CA SER A 167 -3.13 -26.01 -5.16
C SER A 167 -2.75 -26.32 -3.72
N PRO A 168 -3.73 -26.52 -2.81
CA PRO A 168 -3.47 -26.95 -1.44
C PRO A 168 -2.62 -28.21 -1.38
N GLU A 169 -1.82 -28.35 -0.32
CA GLU A 169 -0.99 -29.54 -0.11
C GLU A 169 -1.37 -30.29 1.18
N ALA A 170 -1.30 -31.61 1.14
CA ALA A 170 -1.33 -32.47 2.32
C ALA A 170 0.08 -33.03 2.60
N PHE A 171 0.40 -33.18 3.89
CA PHE A 171 1.74 -33.57 4.34
C PHE A 171 1.72 -34.94 5.00
N LEU A 172 2.49 -35.88 4.47
CA LEU A 172 2.59 -37.24 4.97
C LEU A 172 3.99 -37.49 5.54
N LYS A 173 4.05 -37.96 6.78
CA LYS A 173 5.31 -38.36 7.42
C LYS A 173 5.72 -39.75 6.93
N MET A 174 6.90 -39.83 6.32
CA MET A 174 7.48 -41.06 5.77
C MET A 174 8.79 -41.37 6.50
N GLY A 175 8.70 -42.09 7.62
CA GLY A 175 9.86 -42.35 8.47
C GLY A 175 10.52 -41.06 8.98
N LYS A 176 11.71 -40.75 8.47
CA LYS A 176 12.45 -39.49 8.78
C LYS A 176 12.14 -38.33 7.81
N GLY A 177 11.42 -38.58 6.71
CA GLY A 177 11.08 -37.57 5.71
C GLY A 177 9.62 -37.12 5.79
N VAL A 178 9.31 -36.06 5.05
CA VAL A 178 7.94 -35.57 4.82
C VAL A 178 7.71 -35.46 3.32
N MET A 179 6.53 -35.88 2.87
CA MET A 179 6.09 -35.74 1.48
C MET A 179 4.93 -34.75 1.43
N ALA A 180 4.93 -33.86 0.44
CA ALA A 180 3.83 -32.93 0.16
C ALA A 180 3.13 -33.34 -1.13
N ILE A 181 1.82 -33.51 -1.08
CA ILE A 181 0.99 -33.88 -2.24
C ILE A 181 -0.07 -32.80 -2.50
N PRO A 182 -0.25 -32.32 -3.74
CA PRO A 182 -1.36 -31.45 -4.09
C PRO A 182 -2.69 -32.14 -3.83
N ILE A 183 -3.66 -31.42 -3.29
CA ILE A 183 -5.02 -31.86 -3.01
C ILE A 183 -6.04 -30.87 -3.58
N GLU A 184 -7.29 -31.31 -3.68
CA GLU A 184 -8.41 -30.41 -3.98
C GLU A 184 -8.65 -29.46 -2.79
N PRO A 185 -9.07 -28.21 -3.05
CA PRO A 185 -9.42 -27.28 -1.99
C PRO A 185 -10.58 -27.79 -1.16
N LYS A 186 -10.55 -27.49 0.14
CA LYS A 186 -11.70 -27.72 1.02
C LYS A 186 -12.85 -26.83 0.56
N LYS A 187 -14.07 -27.37 0.51
CA LYS A 187 -15.27 -26.54 0.31
C LYS A 187 -15.37 -25.55 1.47
N ASP A 188 -15.55 -24.27 1.19
CA ASP A 188 -15.74 -23.24 2.20
C ASP A 188 -16.91 -23.62 3.11
N MET A 189 -16.58 -24.11 4.30
CA MET A 189 -17.53 -24.24 5.39
C MET A 189 -17.59 -22.87 6.06
N GLY A 190 -18.35 -21.96 5.44
CA GLY A 190 -18.64 -20.65 5.99
C GLY A 190 -18.99 -20.77 7.48
N SER A 191 -18.36 -19.94 8.30
CA SER A 191 -18.50 -19.86 9.75
C SER A 191 -19.95 -20.02 10.18
N LYS A 192 -20.33 -21.22 10.67
CA LYS A 192 -21.55 -21.35 11.45
C LYS A 192 -21.28 -20.66 12.78
N ALA A 193 -21.79 -19.44 12.92
CA ALA A 193 -21.91 -18.76 14.21
C ALA A 193 -22.57 -19.74 15.20
N THR A 194 -21.79 -20.24 16.14
CA THR A 194 -22.31 -21.07 17.23
C THR A 194 -22.99 -20.09 18.17
N LYS A 195 -24.32 -19.95 18.03
CA LYS A 195 -25.14 -19.33 19.07
C LYS A 195 -25.08 -20.23 20.29
N THR A 196 -24.21 -19.92 21.23
CA THR A 196 -24.27 -20.48 22.58
C THR A 196 -25.62 -20.07 23.17
N LYS A 197 -26.50 -21.05 23.37
CA LYS A 197 -27.68 -20.88 24.23
C LYS A 197 -27.14 -20.72 25.66
N GLU A 198 -27.34 -19.56 26.25
CA GLU A 198 -27.34 -19.42 27.70
C GLU A 198 -28.47 -20.30 28.25
N GLN A 199 -28.08 -21.30 29.06
CA GLN A 199 -29.00 -22.00 29.95
C GLN A 199 -28.84 -21.39 31.35
N GLU A 200 -29.99 -20.91 31.83
CA GLU A 200 -30.45 -20.71 33.21
C GLU A 200 -29.49 -21.07 34.35
N LEU A 201 -29.26 -20.08 35.21
CA LEU A 201 -29.31 -20.22 36.67
C LEU A 201 -29.78 -18.91 37.32
#